data_AF-A0A7J7H964-F1
#
_entry.id   AF-A0A7J7H964-F1
#
_cell.length_a   1.000
_cell.length_b   1.000
_cell.length_c   1.000
_cell.angle_alpha   90.00
_cell.angle_beta   90.00
_cell.angle_gamma   90.00
#
_symmetry.space_group_name_H-M   'P 1'
#
loop_
_entity.id
_entity.type
_entity.pdbx_description
1 polymer ?
#
loop_
_entity_poly.entity_id
_entity_poly.type
_entity_poly.pdbx_seq_one_letter_code
_entity_poly.pdbx_strand_id
1 'polypeptide(L)'
;MRMAHGAPLRTSNRSRDNAKGLLGRSDCRVGMANQSMLSDEQTLRVCKRFYVAIILSRLVQEVPVAEVCEAFKVARGMVQASQENAGRFASMVSVFCERLGWHDLEGLVSKFQNRVSFGVRAEIVELTAIPYVKGSRARQLYKAGLRTPQAIDVASISEIVKVLFESSSWVAQDSAQRRIQLGVAKKIKNGARKIVLDKAEEARVAAFTAFKSPGLDVPQLPKPVLKAAGDATQKEADYLFWGREY
;
A
#
# COMPACT_ATOMS: atom_id res chain seq x y z
N MET A 1 8.69 38.48 -24.69
CA MET A 1 8.53 39.45 -23.59
C MET A 1 7.06 39.85 -23.51
N ARG A 2 6.32 39.35 -22.52
CA ARG A 2 4.97 39.82 -22.17
C ARG A 2 4.98 40.18 -20.70
N MET A 3 4.86 41.48 -20.43
CA MET A 3 4.78 42.05 -19.10
C MET A 3 3.41 41.75 -18.51
N ALA A 4 3.36 41.21 -17.29
CA ALA A 4 2.17 41.17 -16.47
C ALA A 4 2.38 42.12 -15.28
N HIS A 5 1.67 43.25 -15.27
CA HIS A 5 1.55 44.16 -14.13
C HIS A 5 0.09 44.19 -13.66
N GLY A 6 -0.09 44.06 -12.35
CA GLY A 6 -1.36 44.16 -11.61
C GLY A 6 -1.46 43.02 -10.57
N ALA A 7 -1.63 43.24 -9.26
CA ALA A 7 -2.20 44.36 -8.52
C ALA A 7 -1.58 44.49 -7.11
N PRO A 8 -1.65 45.67 -6.45
CA PRO A 8 -1.10 45.91 -5.12
C PRO A 8 -2.05 45.47 -3.98
N LEU A 9 -1.46 45.03 -2.86
CA LEU A 9 -2.15 44.68 -1.62
C LEU A 9 -2.67 45.93 -0.89
N ARG A 10 -3.94 45.84 -0.50
CA ARG A 10 -4.73 46.85 0.21
C ARG A 10 -4.21 47.07 1.63
N THR A 11 -3.75 48.28 1.92
CA THR A 11 -3.49 48.77 3.29
C THR A 11 -4.80 49.04 4.01
N SER A 12 -4.95 48.56 5.24
CA SER A 12 -5.95 49.07 6.19
C SER A 12 -5.27 49.34 7.52
N ASN A 13 -5.48 50.57 7.99
CA ASN A 13 -4.93 51.18 9.18
C ASN A 13 -6.02 51.26 10.25
N ARG A 14 -5.63 51.09 11.53
CA ARG A 14 -6.33 51.34 12.83
C ARG A 14 -6.38 50.06 13.69
N SER A 15 -6.09 50.08 14.98
CA SER A 15 -6.18 51.17 15.95
C SER A 15 -5.07 51.06 17.00
N ARG A 16 -4.58 52.23 17.44
CA ARG A 16 -3.82 52.43 18.68
C ARG A 16 -4.67 52.01 19.85
N ASP A 17 -4.09 51.27 20.80
CA ASP A 17 -4.39 51.44 22.22
C ASP A 17 -3.10 51.33 23.04
N ASN A 18 -2.87 52.40 23.80
CA ASN A 18 -1.78 52.60 24.74
C ASN A 18 -2.09 51.84 26.04
N ALA A 19 -1.15 51.03 26.52
CA ALA A 19 -1.03 50.73 27.93
C ALA A 19 0.44 50.74 28.34
N LYS A 20 0.75 51.64 29.29
CA LYS A 20 2.03 51.87 29.94
C LYS A 20 2.34 50.72 30.91
N GLY A 21 3.62 50.34 31.02
CA GLY A 21 4.13 49.47 32.09
C GLY A 21 5.64 49.34 32.00
N LEU A 22 6.35 50.13 32.80
CA LEU A 22 7.80 50.26 32.83
C LEU A 22 8.53 49.07 33.46
N LEU A 23 9.76 48.85 32.96
CA LEU A 23 10.97 48.43 33.69
C LEU A 23 10.92 47.11 34.48
N GLY A 24 11.23 46.02 33.76
CA GLY A 24 11.83 44.81 34.34
C GLY A 24 13.28 44.68 33.90
N ARG A 25 14.19 45.27 34.68
CA ARG A 25 15.64 45.09 34.54
C ARG A 25 15.97 43.63 34.88
N SER A 26 16.43 42.86 33.92
CA SER A 26 17.08 41.56 34.18
C SER A 26 18.38 41.53 33.39
N ASP A 27 19.39 42.17 33.97
CA ASP A 27 20.79 41.94 33.61
C ASP A 27 21.17 40.56 34.17
N CYS A 28 21.19 39.55 33.30
CA CYS A 28 21.85 38.28 33.55
C CYS A 28 22.81 38.00 32.39
N ARG A 29 23.99 38.65 32.42
CA ARG A 29 25.15 38.22 31.63
C ARG A 29 25.91 37.15 32.40
N VAL A 30 25.66 35.88 32.08
CA VAL A 30 26.61 34.74 32.20
C VAL A 30 26.11 33.72 31.16
N GLY A 31 26.83 33.30 30.13
CA GLY A 31 28.24 32.94 30.11
C GLY A 31 28.37 31.42 30.07
N MET A 32 28.16 30.83 28.89
CA MET A 32 28.72 29.54 28.41
C MET A 32 28.23 28.22 29.05
N ALA A 33 27.23 27.61 28.40
CA ALA A 33 26.98 26.16 28.18
C ALA A 33 25.53 26.03 27.67
N ASN A 34 25.23 25.67 26.42
CA ASN A 34 25.14 24.27 26.00
C ASN A 34 24.76 24.18 24.51
N GLN A 35 25.23 23.10 23.90
CA GLN A 35 24.95 22.67 22.55
C GLN A 35 23.43 22.59 22.24
N SER A 36 23.05 23.12 21.08
CA SER A 36 21.84 22.80 20.30
C SER A 36 20.55 22.42 21.05
N MET A 37 19.97 23.31 21.87
CA MET A 37 18.54 23.18 22.16
C MET A 37 17.77 23.54 20.88
N LEU A 38 17.06 22.57 20.31
CA LEU A 38 16.09 22.82 19.25
C LEU A 38 15.05 23.81 19.78
N SER A 39 14.61 24.76 18.94
CA SER A 39 13.51 25.63 19.33
C SER A 39 12.27 24.81 19.68
N ASP A 40 11.40 25.31 20.56
CA ASP A 40 10.19 24.59 20.98
C ASP A 40 9.36 24.12 19.77
N GLU A 41 9.31 24.92 18.71
CA GLU A 41 8.66 24.57 17.45
C GLU A 41 9.36 23.41 16.70
N GLN A 42 10.70 23.38 16.68
CA GLN A 42 11.45 22.25 16.11
C GLN A 42 11.20 20.98 16.91
N THR A 43 11.26 21.06 18.24
CA THR A 43 10.99 19.93 19.14
C THR A 43 9.58 19.39 18.94
N LEU A 44 8.57 20.28 18.86
CA LEU A 44 7.19 19.89 18.61
C LEU A 44 7.01 19.17 17.27
N ARG A 45 7.67 19.65 16.20
CA ARG A 45 7.64 18.98 14.89
C ARG A 45 8.27 17.59 14.93
N VAL A 46 9.39 17.42 15.64
CA VAL A 46 10.03 16.11 15.81
C VAL A 46 9.11 15.16 16.59
N CYS A 47 8.52 15.61 17.70
CA CYS A 47 7.58 14.82 18.50
C CYS A 47 6.36 14.36 17.68
N LYS A 48 5.77 15.25 16.87
CA LYS A 48 4.64 14.90 15.98
C LYS A 48 5.03 13.84 14.95
N ARG A 49 6.22 13.96 14.33
CA ARG A 49 6.72 12.95 13.37
C ARG A 49 6.95 11.60 14.05
N PHE A 50 7.55 11.62 15.23
CA PHE A 50 7.80 10.40 16.00
C PHE A 50 6.49 9.72 16.43
N TYR A 51 5.50 10.49 16.88
CA TYR A 51 4.18 10.00 17.22
C TYR A 51 3.49 9.27 16.06
N VAL A 52 3.48 9.87 14.86
CA VAL A 52 2.94 9.22 13.65
C VAL A 52 3.77 7.98 13.27
N ALA A 53 5.09 8.03 13.43
CA ALA A 53 5.96 6.88 13.15
C ALA A 53 5.62 5.67 14.03
N ILE A 54 5.31 5.87 15.32
CA ILE A 54 4.87 4.80 16.21
C ILE A 54 3.54 4.20 15.72
N ILE A 55 2.57 5.04 15.33
CA ILE A 55 1.29 4.59 14.77
C ILE A 55 1.52 3.69 13.55
N LEU A 56 2.32 4.16 12.58
CA LEU A 56 2.64 3.40 11.37
C LEU A 56 3.39 2.09 11.68
N SER A 57 4.30 2.11 12.66
CA SER A 57 5.00 0.90 13.11
C SER A 57 4.04 -0.16 13.63
N ARG A 58 3.01 0.23 14.40
CA ARG A 58 1.98 -0.71 14.89
C ARG A 58 1.18 -1.32 13.74
N LEU A 59 0.82 -0.52 12.73
CA LEU A 59 0.11 -1.02 11.54
C LEU A 59 0.96 -2.03 10.77
N VAL A 60 2.24 -1.74 10.54
CA VAL A 60 3.18 -2.66 9.86
C VAL A 60 3.42 -3.96 10.65
N GLN A 61 3.23 -3.94 11.97
CA GLN A 61 3.24 -5.13 12.83
C GLN A 61 1.92 -5.91 12.82
N GLU A 62 0.94 -5.45 12.03
CA GLU A 62 -0.41 -6.02 11.89
C GLU A 62 -1.28 -5.90 13.13
N VAL A 63 -1.07 -4.85 13.94
CA VAL A 63 -2.02 -4.49 14.99
C VAL A 63 -3.32 -4.00 14.34
N PRO A 64 -4.49 -4.50 14.75
CA PRO A 64 -5.77 -4.07 14.20
C PRO A 64 -5.96 -2.55 14.29
N VAL A 65 -6.48 -1.94 13.22
CA VAL A 65 -6.69 -0.48 13.15
C VAL A 65 -7.56 0.02 14.32
N ALA A 66 -8.53 -0.78 14.77
CA ALA A 66 -9.38 -0.43 15.91
C ALA A 66 -8.55 -0.26 17.21
N GLU A 67 -7.68 -1.21 17.51
CA GLU A 67 -6.79 -1.16 18.68
C GLU A 67 -5.82 0.03 18.60
N VAL A 68 -5.29 0.33 17.40
CA VAL A 68 -4.44 1.50 17.20
C VAL A 68 -5.21 2.81 17.43
N CYS A 69 -6.44 2.92 16.93
CA CYS A 69 -7.27 4.11 17.15
C CYS A 69 -7.54 4.32 18.65
N GLU A 70 -7.82 3.24 19.38
CA GLU A 70 -8.10 3.29 20.82
C GLU A 70 -6.86 3.63 21.65
N ALA A 71 -5.71 3.02 21.33
CA ALA A 71 -4.46 3.22 22.07
C ALA A 71 -3.91 4.65 21.89
N PHE A 72 -4.03 5.21 20.69
CA PHE A 72 -3.49 6.53 20.37
C PHE A 72 -4.53 7.65 20.50
N LYS A 73 -5.81 7.33 20.73
CA LYS A 73 -6.94 8.29 20.81
C LYS A 73 -7.08 9.12 19.53
N VAL A 74 -7.07 8.43 18.39
CA VAL A 74 -7.12 9.04 17.06
C VAL A 74 -8.23 8.46 16.21
N ALA A 75 -8.76 9.28 15.29
CA ALA A 75 -9.79 8.83 14.36
C ALA A 75 -9.23 7.86 13.31
N ARG A 76 -10.03 6.85 12.93
CA ARG A 76 -9.68 5.87 11.90
C ARG A 76 -9.23 6.49 10.58
N GLY A 77 -9.92 7.56 10.15
CA GLY A 77 -9.57 8.28 8.93
C GLY A 77 -8.17 8.89 8.96
N MET A 78 -7.73 9.37 10.13
CA MET A 78 -6.37 9.92 10.31
C MET A 78 -5.32 8.82 10.18
N VAL A 79 -5.56 7.65 10.79
CA VAL A 79 -4.67 6.48 10.68
C VAL A 79 -4.56 6.02 9.23
N GLN A 80 -5.68 5.91 8.52
CA GLN A 80 -5.71 5.51 7.11
C GLN A 80 -5.01 6.54 6.20
N ALA A 81 -5.29 7.84 6.39
CA ALA A 81 -4.62 8.90 5.64
C ALA A 81 -3.12 8.92 5.89
N SER A 82 -2.69 8.73 7.15
CA SER A 82 -1.27 8.66 7.51
C SER A 82 -0.59 7.47 6.84
N GLN A 83 -1.23 6.30 6.84
CA GLN A 83 -0.72 5.09 6.18
C GLN A 83 -0.56 5.28 4.68
N GLU A 84 -1.58 5.82 4.03
CA GLU A 84 -1.58 6.05 2.58
C GLU A 84 -0.54 7.10 2.16
N ASN A 85 -0.44 8.19 2.93
CA ASN A 85 0.57 9.22 2.72
C ASN A 85 1.98 8.71 2.95
N ALA A 86 2.19 7.85 3.95
CA ALA A 86 3.49 7.21 4.19
C ALA A 86 3.88 6.26 3.04
N GLY A 87 2.92 5.52 2.49
CA GLY A 87 3.15 4.68 1.29
C GLY A 87 3.57 5.51 0.08
N ARG A 88 2.85 6.59 -0.21
CA ARG A 88 3.22 7.53 -1.30
C ARG A 88 4.57 8.18 -1.06
N PHE A 89 4.85 8.60 0.18
CA PHE A 89 6.12 9.21 0.54
C PHE A 89 7.29 8.24 0.38
N ALA A 90 7.13 6.99 0.81
CA ALA A 90 8.14 5.95 0.58
C ALA A 90 8.40 5.74 -0.92
N SER A 91 7.35 5.73 -1.75
CA SER A 91 7.51 5.64 -3.20
C SER A 91 8.31 6.83 -3.78
N MET A 92 8.01 8.06 -3.35
CA MET A 92 8.77 9.24 -3.78
C MET A 92 10.23 9.17 -3.34
N VAL A 93 10.49 8.75 -2.09
CA VAL A 93 11.86 8.63 -1.56
C VAL A 93 12.65 7.53 -2.27
N SER A 94 12.01 6.40 -2.60
CA SER A 94 12.64 5.32 -3.37
C SER A 94 13.15 5.83 -4.72
N VAL A 95 12.29 6.46 -5.52
CA VAL A 95 12.68 7.04 -6.82
C VAL A 95 13.73 8.13 -6.66
N PHE A 96 13.64 8.95 -5.61
CA PHE A 96 14.67 9.95 -5.33
C PHE A 96 16.05 9.32 -5.07
N CYS A 97 16.10 8.26 -4.27
CA CYS A 97 17.33 7.52 -3.99
C CYS A 97 17.89 6.85 -5.26
N GLU A 98 17.02 6.28 -6.10
CA GLU A 98 17.39 5.73 -7.40
C GLU A 98 18.12 6.76 -8.27
N ARG A 99 17.56 7.97 -8.37
CA ARG A 99 18.12 9.06 -9.19
C ARG A 99 19.45 9.59 -8.68
N LEU A 100 19.72 9.46 -7.38
CA LEU A 100 21.02 9.80 -6.77
C LEU A 100 22.03 8.65 -6.81
N GLY A 101 21.64 7.47 -7.30
CA GLY A 101 22.48 6.27 -7.28
C GLY A 101 22.62 5.61 -5.91
N TRP A 102 21.74 5.95 -4.96
CA TRP A 102 21.72 5.38 -3.60
C TRP A 102 20.96 4.06 -3.56
N HIS A 103 21.46 3.07 -4.30
CA HIS A 103 20.76 1.81 -4.56
C HIS A 103 20.42 1.01 -3.30
N ASP A 104 21.30 0.99 -2.29
CA ASP A 104 21.01 0.28 -1.03
C ASP A 104 19.81 0.87 -0.29
N LEU A 105 19.72 2.21 -0.26
CA LEU A 105 18.63 2.92 0.39
C LEU A 105 17.34 2.82 -0.42
N GLU A 106 17.42 2.93 -1.75
CA GLU A 106 16.31 2.68 -2.66
C GLU A 106 15.69 1.31 -2.39
N GLY A 107 16.49 0.24 -2.40
CA GLY A 107 16.00 -1.12 -2.17
C GLY A 107 15.36 -1.31 -0.79
N LEU A 108 15.88 -0.63 0.24
CA LEU A 108 15.32 -0.67 1.60
C LEU A 108 13.95 0.04 1.66
N VAL A 109 13.86 1.22 1.06
CA VAL A 109 12.63 2.05 1.04
C VAL A 109 11.56 1.42 0.16
N SER A 110 11.91 0.87 -1.00
CA SER A 110 11.02 0.16 -1.91
C SER A 110 10.34 -1.04 -1.24
N LYS A 111 11.10 -1.84 -0.46
CA LYS A 111 10.54 -2.94 0.33
C LYS A 111 9.62 -2.45 1.46
N PHE A 112 9.96 -1.31 2.08
CA PHE A 112 9.14 -0.72 3.13
C PHE A 112 7.82 -0.14 2.59
N GLN A 113 7.82 0.43 1.38
CA GLN A 113 6.64 1.02 0.74
C GLN A 113 5.43 0.08 0.78
N ASN A 114 5.59 -1.17 0.34
CA ASN A 114 4.49 -2.13 0.30
C ASN A 114 4.00 -2.51 1.70
N ARG A 115 4.94 -2.69 2.64
CA ARG A 115 4.62 -3.00 4.04
C ARG A 115 3.77 -1.92 4.69
N VAL A 116 4.15 -0.65 4.52
CA VAL A 116 3.40 0.47 5.10
C VAL A 116 2.08 0.69 4.37
N SER A 117 2.06 0.59 3.03
CA SER A 117 0.85 0.80 2.24
C SER A 117 -0.27 -0.17 2.60
N PHE A 118 0.06 -1.44 2.87
CA PHE A 118 -0.91 -2.46 3.24
C PHE A 118 -1.06 -2.69 4.76
N GLY A 119 -0.15 -2.13 5.58
CA GLY A 119 -0.12 -2.37 7.03
C GLY A 119 0.20 -3.83 7.35
N VAL A 120 1.29 -4.36 6.78
CA VAL A 120 1.64 -5.78 6.86
C VAL A 120 3.12 -6.03 7.14
N ARG A 121 3.44 -7.19 7.73
CA ARG A 121 4.81 -7.68 7.88
C ARG A 121 5.36 -8.17 6.54
N ALA A 122 6.68 -8.19 6.45
CA ALA A 122 7.42 -8.54 5.23
C ALA A 122 7.03 -9.92 4.68
N GLU A 123 6.79 -10.90 5.54
CA GLU A 123 6.49 -12.29 5.14
C GLU A 123 5.19 -12.47 4.35
N ILE A 124 4.24 -11.53 4.44
CA ILE A 124 2.94 -11.60 3.76
C ILE A 124 2.79 -10.55 2.65
N VAL A 125 3.80 -9.71 2.42
CA VAL A 125 3.75 -8.66 1.38
C VAL A 125 3.48 -9.28 0.01
N GLU A 126 4.15 -10.39 -0.33
CA GLU A 126 3.97 -11.04 -1.62
C GLU A 126 2.51 -11.50 -1.86
N LEU A 127 1.82 -11.95 -0.81
CA LEU A 127 0.43 -12.36 -0.90
C LEU A 127 -0.51 -11.19 -1.18
N THR A 128 -0.16 -9.97 -0.73
CA THR A 128 -0.96 -8.77 -1.00
C THR A 128 -0.90 -8.30 -2.46
N ALA A 129 0.04 -8.82 -3.26
CA ALA A 129 0.06 -8.58 -4.71
C ALA A 129 -1.11 -9.27 -5.43
N ILE A 130 -1.71 -10.29 -4.83
CA ILE A 130 -2.84 -11.01 -5.41
C ILE A 130 -4.10 -10.12 -5.31
N PRO A 131 -4.82 -9.91 -6.42
CA PRO A 131 -6.08 -9.16 -6.40
C PRO A 131 -7.05 -9.70 -5.33
N TYR A 132 -7.75 -8.78 -4.65
CA TYR A 132 -8.72 -9.09 -3.59
C TYR A 132 -8.12 -9.68 -2.29
N VAL A 133 -6.79 -9.76 -2.16
CA VAL A 133 -6.09 -10.17 -0.94
C VAL A 133 -5.50 -8.95 -0.25
N LYS A 134 -6.18 -8.47 0.81
CA LYS A 134 -5.66 -7.42 1.72
C LYS A 134 -4.95 -8.06 2.92
N GLY A 135 -4.31 -7.25 3.77
CA GLY A 135 -3.50 -7.72 4.91
C GLY A 135 -4.17 -8.78 5.80
N SER A 136 -5.43 -8.60 6.18
CA SER A 136 -6.17 -9.60 6.98
C SER A 136 -6.31 -10.97 6.29
N ARG A 137 -6.72 -10.98 5.01
CA ARG A 137 -6.84 -12.21 4.21
C ARG A 137 -5.47 -12.84 3.92
N ALA A 138 -4.46 -12.01 3.63
CA ALA A 138 -3.08 -12.46 3.43
C ALA A 138 -2.58 -13.20 4.69
N ARG A 139 -2.87 -12.66 5.88
CA ARG A 139 -2.51 -13.31 7.14
C ARG A 139 -3.24 -14.63 7.38
N GLN A 140 -4.53 -14.72 7.04
CA GLN A 140 -5.29 -15.99 7.10
C GLN A 140 -4.67 -17.05 6.20
N LEU A 141 -4.41 -16.71 4.94
CA LEU A 141 -3.76 -17.60 3.96
C LEU A 141 -2.39 -18.06 4.44
N TYR A 142 -1.58 -17.14 4.95
CA TYR A 142 -0.25 -17.45 5.48
C TYR A 142 -0.29 -18.42 6.66
N LYS A 143 -1.24 -18.23 7.60
CA LYS A 143 -1.43 -19.12 8.75
C LYS A 143 -1.88 -20.52 8.34
N ALA A 144 -2.65 -20.64 7.25
CA ALA A 144 -3.06 -21.92 6.68
C ALA A 144 -1.96 -22.61 5.85
N GLY A 145 -0.78 -22.02 5.71
CA GLY A 145 0.34 -22.58 4.94
C GLY A 145 0.40 -22.13 3.47
N LEU A 146 -0.60 -21.39 2.98
CA LEU A 146 -0.62 -20.81 1.64
C LEU A 146 0.20 -19.51 1.61
N ARG A 147 1.53 -19.67 1.64
CA ARG A 147 2.48 -18.55 1.82
C ARG A 147 2.88 -17.83 0.54
N THR A 148 2.66 -18.43 -0.63
CA THR A 148 3.08 -17.89 -1.92
C THR A 148 1.95 -17.89 -2.95
N PRO A 149 2.00 -17.04 -3.99
CA PRO A 149 1.04 -17.09 -5.09
C PRO A 149 0.98 -18.45 -5.80
N GLN A 150 2.11 -19.15 -5.89
CA GLN A 150 2.20 -20.51 -6.45
C GLN A 150 1.39 -21.50 -5.62
N ALA A 151 1.50 -21.45 -4.29
CA ALA A 151 0.74 -22.32 -3.41
C ALA A 151 -0.77 -22.10 -3.57
N ILE A 152 -1.20 -20.85 -3.80
CA ILE A 152 -2.61 -20.49 -4.00
C ILE A 152 -3.13 -20.95 -5.37
N ASP A 153 -2.30 -20.92 -6.42
CA ASP A 153 -2.71 -21.42 -7.75
C ASP A 153 -2.94 -22.93 -7.74
N VAL A 154 -2.09 -23.68 -7.04
CA VAL A 154 -2.23 -25.14 -6.91
C VAL A 154 -3.38 -25.52 -5.97
N ALA A 155 -3.64 -24.73 -4.93
CA ALA A 155 -4.70 -24.98 -3.95
C ALA A 155 -6.09 -25.11 -4.59
N SER A 156 -6.93 -25.95 -4.00
CA SER A 156 -8.31 -26.11 -4.47
C SER A 156 -9.15 -24.87 -4.12
N ILE A 157 -10.19 -24.59 -4.92
CA ILE A 157 -11.08 -23.46 -4.62
C ILE A 157 -11.73 -23.67 -3.23
N SER A 158 -12.18 -24.90 -2.93
CA SER A 158 -12.79 -25.24 -1.65
C SER A 158 -11.87 -24.95 -0.46
N GLU A 159 -10.58 -25.24 -0.59
CA GLU A 159 -9.57 -24.95 0.42
C GLU A 159 -9.38 -23.44 0.63
N ILE A 160 -9.28 -22.66 -0.45
CA ILE A 160 -9.16 -21.20 -0.36
C ILE A 160 -10.39 -20.60 0.32
N VAL A 161 -11.59 -21.06 -0.04
CA VAL A 161 -12.81 -20.57 0.61
C VAL A 161 -12.76 -20.96 2.09
N LYS A 162 -12.47 -22.23 2.42
CA LYS A 162 -12.34 -22.73 3.80
C LYS A 162 -11.49 -21.79 4.64
N VAL A 163 -10.26 -21.52 4.21
CA VAL A 163 -9.31 -20.66 4.93
C VAL A 163 -9.80 -19.22 5.11
N LEU A 164 -10.43 -18.63 4.09
CA LEU A 164 -10.86 -17.23 4.13
C LEU A 164 -12.14 -17.01 4.94
N PHE A 165 -12.98 -18.03 5.06
CA PHE A 165 -14.31 -17.91 5.64
C PHE A 165 -14.55 -18.84 6.83
N GLU A 166 -13.55 -19.60 7.31
CA GLU A 166 -13.62 -20.53 8.47
C GLU A 166 -14.26 -19.88 9.72
N SER A 167 -14.05 -18.58 9.92
CA SER A 167 -14.60 -17.81 11.04
C SER A 167 -16.08 -17.43 10.91
N SER A 168 -16.69 -17.60 9.73
CA SER A 168 -18.14 -17.50 9.56
C SER A 168 -18.71 -18.90 9.52
N SER A 169 -19.66 -19.23 10.40
CA SER A 169 -20.32 -20.55 10.42
C SER A 169 -20.78 -20.95 9.01
N TRP A 170 -20.00 -21.83 8.39
CA TRP A 170 -20.25 -22.40 7.06
C TRP A 170 -21.60 -23.12 6.97
N VAL A 171 -22.08 -23.56 8.13
CA VAL A 171 -23.29 -24.38 8.29
C VAL A 171 -24.56 -23.52 8.19
N ALA A 172 -24.48 -22.21 8.47
CA ALA A 172 -25.65 -21.31 8.53
C ALA A 172 -25.79 -20.32 7.36
N GLN A 173 -24.95 -20.40 6.33
CA GLN A 173 -24.96 -19.43 5.23
C GLN A 173 -26.00 -19.75 4.15
N ASP A 174 -26.73 -18.70 3.76
CA ASP A 174 -27.65 -18.72 2.63
C ASP A 174 -26.90 -19.10 1.34
N SER A 175 -27.60 -19.80 0.45
CA SER A 175 -27.09 -20.25 -0.85
C SER A 175 -26.44 -19.12 -1.66
N ALA A 176 -26.94 -17.89 -1.51
CA ALA A 176 -26.40 -16.68 -2.13
C ALA A 176 -25.00 -16.31 -1.60
N GLN A 177 -24.76 -16.39 -0.29
CA GLN A 177 -23.47 -16.07 0.31
C GLN A 177 -22.39 -17.07 -0.11
N ARG A 178 -22.74 -18.35 -0.22
CA ARG A 178 -21.82 -19.39 -0.73
C ARG A 178 -21.37 -19.09 -2.16
N ARG A 179 -22.28 -18.65 -3.04
CA ARG A 179 -21.95 -18.24 -4.42
C ARG A 179 -20.97 -17.06 -4.44
N ILE A 180 -21.20 -16.05 -3.59
CA ILE A 180 -20.31 -14.88 -3.49
C ILE A 180 -18.91 -15.29 -3.00
N GLN A 181 -18.84 -16.10 -1.95
CA GLN A 181 -17.57 -16.60 -1.39
C GLN A 181 -16.77 -17.41 -2.42
N LEU A 182 -17.44 -18.31 -3.14
CA LEU A 182 -16.85 -19.08 -4.24
C LEU A 182 -16.36 -18.15 -5.37
N GLY A 183 -17.13 -17.12 -5.70
CA GLY A 183 -16.75 -16.11 -6.68
C GLY A 183 -15.47 -15.35 -6.28
N VAL A 184 -15.35 -14.97 -5.01
CA VAL A 184 -14.15 -14.32 -4.47
C VAL A 184 -12.94 -15.27 -4.53
N ALA A 185 -13.08 -16.52 -4.09
CA ALA A 185 -11.99 -17.49 -4.12
C ALA A 185 -11.52 -17.80 -5.55
N LYS A 186 -12.46 -17.91 -6.51
CA LYS A 186 -12.12 -18.05 -7.95
C LYS A 186 -11.31 -16.86 -8.45
N LYS A 187 -11.70 -15.62 -8.10
CA LYS A 187 -10.97 -14.41 -8.48
C LYS A 187 -9.56 -14.38 -7.87
N ILE A 188 -9.42 -14.77 -6.60
CA ILE A 188 -8.12 -14.86 -5.92
C ILE A 188 -7.24 -15.91 -6.60
N LYS A 189 -7.76 -17.11 -6.87
CA LYS A 189 -7.02 -18.17 -7.57
C LYS A 189 -6.58 -17.73 -8.97
N ASN A 190 -7.48 -17.13 -9.75
CA ASN A 190 -7.15 -16.63 -11.08
C ASN A 190 -6.11 -15.49 -11.03
N GLY A 191 -6.19 -14.62 -10.03
CA GLY A 191 -5.20 -13.57 -9.80
C GLY A 191 -3.82 -14.14 -9.45
N ALA A 192 -3.78 -15.16 -8.59
CA ALA A 192 -2.55 -15.88 -8.26
C ALA A 192 -1.96 -16.58 -9.49
N ARG A 193 -2.80 -17.30 -10.27
CA ARG A 193 -2.41 -17.95 -11.52
C ARG A 193 -1.80 -16.97 -12.51
N LYS A 194 -2.40 -15.79 -12.68
CA LYS A 194 -1.87 -14.74 -13.54
C LYS A 194 -0.46 -14.34 -13.12
N ILE A 195 -0.24 -14.05 -11.82
CA ILE A 195 1.07 -13.70 -11.29
C ILE A 195 2.10 -14.81 -11.52
N VAL A 196 1.71 -16.07 -11.33
CA VAL A 196 2.60 -17.22 -11.56
C VAL A 196 3.00 -17.34 -13.03
N LEU A 197 2.05 -17.15 -13.95
CA LEU A 197 2.32 -17.17 -15.39
C LEU A 197 3.19 -15.99 -15.83
N ASP A 198 2.91 -14.79 -15.33
CA ASP A 198 3.69 -13.59 -15.65
C ASP A 198 5.14 -13.75 -15.17
N LYS A 199 5.34 -14.22 -13.92
CA LYS A 199 6.68 -14.53 -13.40
C LYS A 199 7.40 -15.63 -14.21
N ALA A 200 6.67 -16.64 -14.67
CA ALA A 200 7.25 -17.71 -15.49
C ALA A 200 7.68 -17.17 -16.87
N GLU A 201 6.89 -16.28 -17.48
CA GLU A 201 7.24 -15.64 -18.75
C GLU A 201 8.43 -14.68 -18.60
N GLU A 202 8.49 -13.91 -17.52
CA GLU A 202 9.65 -13.06 -17.21
C GLU A 202 10.93 -13.89 -17.04
N ALA A 203 10.86 -14.99 -16.28
CA ALA A 203 11.99 -15.90 -16.10
C ALA A 203 12.40 -16.55 -17.43
N ARG A 204 11.42 -16.90 -18.28
CA ARG A 204 11.65 -17.41 -19.63
C ARG A 204 12.43 -16.40 -20.47
N VAL A 205 11.95 -15.16 -20.56
CA VAL A 205 12.59 -14.09 -21.35
C VAL A 205 14.00 -13.77 -20.83
N ALA A 206 14.19 -13.73 -19.52
CA ALA A 206 15.50 -13.52 -18.92
C ALA A 206 16.48 -14.64 -19.27
N ALA A 207 16.05 -15.91 -19.17
CA ALA A 207 16.88 -17.05 -19.54
C ALA A 207 17.27 -17.03 -21.02
N PHE A 208 16.30 -16.81 -21.94
CA PHE A 208 16.60 -16.72 -23.37
C PHE A 208 17.53 -15.56 -23.72
N THR A 209 17.38 -14.41 -23.06
CA THR A 209 18.29 -13.27 -23.26
C THR A 209 19.70 -13.61 -22.81
N ALA A 210 19.84 -14.29 -21.67
CA ALA A 210 21.14 -14.73 -21.16
C ALA A 210 21.83 -15.78 -22.06
N PHE A 211 21.07 -16.69 -22.70
CA PHE A 211 21.63 -17.64 -23.69
C PHE A 211 22.00 -17.00 -25.02
N LYS A 212 21.31 -15.92 -25.41
CA LYS A 212 21.63 -15.17 -26.62
C LYS A 212 22.95 -14.39 -26.50
N SER A 213 23.30 -13.92 -25.30
CA SER A 213 24.57 -13.20 -25.05
C SER A 213 25.84 -13.97 -25.46
N PRO A 214 25.98 -15.29 -25.21
CA PRO A 214 27.08 -16.11 -25.72
C PRO A 214 26.87 -16.66 -27.15
N GLY A 215 25.80 -16.29 -27.86
CA GLY A 215 25.55 -16.72 -29.24
C GLY A 215 24.84 -18.08 -29.41
N LEU A 216 24.27 -18.64 -28.33
CA LEU A 216 23.42 -19.83 -28.42
C LEU A 216 21.99 -19.44 -28.79
N ASP A 217 21.53 -19.84 -29.97
CA ASP A 217 20.14 -19.65 -30.39
C ASP A 217 19.29 -20.84 -29.92
N VAL A 218 18.44 -20.61 -28.91
CA VAL A 218 17.58 -21.64 -28.33
C VAL A 218 16.20 -21.56 -28.99
N PRO A 219 15.67 -22.65 -29.58
CA PRO A 219 14.33 -22.68 -30.17
C PRO A 219 13.27 -22.21 -29.17
N GLN A 220 12.39 -21.30 -29.61
CA GLN A 220 11.34 -20.75 -28.76
C GLN A 220 10.33 -21.85 -28.38
N LEU A 221 10.11 -22.04 -27.08
CA LEU A 221 9.02 -22.88 -26.59
C LEU A 221 7.67 -22.21 -26.91
N PRO A 222 6.64 -22.95 -27.36
CA PRO A 222 5.32 -22.40 -27.60
C PRO A 222 4.77 -21.74 -26.33
N LYS A 223 4.18 -20.54 -26.45
CA LYS A 223 3.56 -19.84 -25.33
C LYS A 223 2.39 -20.68 -24.77
N PRO A 224 2.25 -20.83 -23.44
CA PRO A 224 1.08 -21.45 -22.85
C PRO A 224 -0.16 -20.65 -23.25
N VAL A 225 -1.05 -21.27 -24.03
CA VAL A 225 -2.32 -20.64 -24.41
C VAL A 225 -3.20 -20.55 -23.18
N LEU A 226 -3.40 -19.32 -22.69
CA LEU A 226 -4.51 -19.01 -21.79
C LEU A 226 -5.80 -19.40 -22.52
N LYS A 227 -6.45 -20.51 -22.14
CA LYS A 227 -7.87 -20.69 -22.42
C LYS A 227 -8.58 -19.54 -21.72
N ALA A 228 -8.90 -18.49 -22.46
CA ALA A 228 -9.77 -17.42 -22.02
C ALA A 228 -11.14 -18.05 -21.69
N ALA A 229 -11.36 -18.37 -20.42
CA ALA A 229 -12.66 -18.70 -19.88
C ALA A 229 -13.48 -17.40 -19.75
N GLY A 230 -13.69 -16.72 -20.89
CA GLY A 230 -14.28 -15.39 -20.96
C GLY A 230 -15.25 -15.16 -22.11
N ASP A 231 -15.55 -16.18 -22.92
CA ASP A 231 -16.39 -16.00 -24.14
C ASP A 231 -17.80 -16.61 -24.04
N ALA A 232 -18.14 -17.21 -22.89
CA ALA A 232 -19.47 -17.77 -22.65
C ALA A 232 -20.47 -16.77 -22.03
N THR A 233 -19.98 -15.76 -21.29
CA THR A 233 -20.85 -14.79 -20.61
C THR A 233 -21.17 -13.54 -21.45
N GLN A 234 -20.41 -13.27 -22.50
CA GLN A 234 -20.67 -12.13 -23.40
C GLN A 234 -21.80 -12.46 -24.39
N LYS A 235 -21.85 -13.69 -24.90
CA LYS A 235 -22.86 -14.12 -25.87
C LYS A 235 -24.27 -14.21 -25.28
N GLU A 236 -24.43 -14.58 -24.01
CA GLU A 236 -25.76 -14.57 -23.36
C GLU A 236 -26.29 -13.14 -23.10
N ALA A 237 -25.41 -12.14 -22.93
CA ALA A 237 -25.84 -10.75 -22.75
C ALA A 237 -26.32 -10.11 -24.06
N ASP A 238 -25.68 -10.44 -25.19
CA ASP A 238 -26.05 -9.90 -26.50
C ASP A 238 -27.39 -10.46 -27.03
N TYR A 239 -27.72 -11.72 -26.71
CA TYR A 239 -29.04 -12.30 -27.06
C TYR A 239 -30.20 -11.72 -26.23
N LEU A 240 -29.95 -11.25 -25.01
CA LEU A 240 -30.98 -10.63 -24.17
C LEU A 240 -31.20 -9.14 -24.45
N PHE A 241 -30.25 -8.48 -25.14
CA PHE A 241 -30.34 -7.06 -25.49
C PHE A 241 -31.05 -6.83 -26.83
N TRP A 242 -30.99 -7.78 -27.77
CA TRP A 242 -31.65 -7.67 -29.10
C TRP A 242 -33.05 -8.31 -29.20
N GLY A 243 -33.56 -8.90 -28.12
CA GLY A 243 -34.85 -9.60 -28.12
C GLY A 243 -36.05 -8.82 -27.56
N ARG A 244 -35.93 -7.50 -27.34
CA ARG A 244 -36.98 -6.69 -26.68
C ARG A 244 -37.40 -5.42 -27.44
N GLU A 245 -37.26 -5.44 -28.76
CA GLU A 245 -37.93 -4.47 -29.63
C GLU A 245 -38.47 -5.23 -30.84
N TYR A 246 -39.69 -5.75 -30.72
CA TYR A 246 -40.78 -5.81 -31.71
C TYR A 246 -42.01 -6.43 -31.05
#